data_AF-A0AAE7DE43-F1
#
_entry.id   AF-A0AAE7DE43-F1
#
_cell.length_a   1.000
_cell.length_b   1.000
_cell.length_c   1.000
_cell.angle_alpha   90.00
_cell.angle_beta   90.00
_cell.angle_gamma   90.00
#
_symmetry.space_group_name_H-M   'P 1'
#
loop_
_entity.id
_entity.type
_entity.pdbx_description
1 polymer ?
#
loop_
_entity_poly.entity_id
_entity_poly.type
_entity_poly.pdbx_seq_one_letter_code
_entity_poly.pdbx_strand_id
1 'polypeptide(L)'
;MLDEKALSKAVCRIVVAATGLPANKVILADNNTAAPAGSYCAVRLQNPEQFGQALNSQRNVPAEDDPQYTDIIAKVATQFTLGFSINFYRSGAMGYAAAICEANKREPIKALLRTAKLGWSRVSPINNLTGLYQAAMEERAQLTLYLYGESIAEDRVQRIYRVGFSAQTEQSGATAQGEVNGLSG
;
A
#
# COMPACT_ATOMS: atom_id res chain seq x y z
N MET A 1 0.45 3.82 8.75
CA MET A 1 0.59 2.35 8.89
C MET A 1 -0.38 1.69 7.91
N LEU A 2 0.05 0.65 7.20
CA LEU A 2 -0.78 -0.05 6.21
C LEU A 2 -1.91 -0.83 6.92
N ASP A 3 -3.18 -0.56 6.63
CA ASP A 3 -4.31 -1.31 7.22
C ASP A 3 -4.53 -2.62 6.44
N GLU A 4 -3.87 -3.68 6.88
CA GLU A 4 -3.91 -5.01 6.27
C GLU A 4 -5.32 -5.60 6.21
N LYS A 5 -6.14 -5.31 7.22
CA LYS A 5 -7.51 -5.84 7.32
C LYS A 5 -8.42 -5.14 6.33
N ALA A 6 -8.31 -3.83 6.18
CA ALA A 6 -9.06 -3.07 5.18
C ALA A 6 -8.68 -3.51 3.75
N LEU A 7 -7.38 -3.66 3.48
CA LEU A 7 -6.87 -4.13 2.19
C LEU A 7 -7.35 -5.54 1.86
N SER A 8 -7.23 -6.47 2.80
CA SER A 8 -7.67 -7.85 2.59
C SER A 8 -9.19 -7.94 2.40
N LYS A 9 -9.98 -7.09 3.09
CA LYS A 9 -11.42 -6.95 2.85
C LYS A 9 -11.75 -6.42 1.45
N ALA A 10 -10.96 -5.48 0.93
CA ALA A 10 -11.12 -5.01 -0.45
C ALA A 10 -10.91 -6.15 -1.45
N VAL A 11 -9.88 -6.99 -1.22
CA VAL A 11 -9.64 -8.18 -2.04
C VAL A 11 -10.75 -9.22 -1.88
N CYS A 12 -11.33 -9.39 -0.69
CA CYS A 12 -12.53 -10.24 -0.54
C CYS A 12 -13.69 -9.78 -1.43
N ARG A 13 -13.93 -8.46 -1.54
CA ARG A 13 -14.97 -7.92 -2.44
C ARG A 13 -14.66 -8.18 -3.91
N ILE A 14 -13.38 -8.10 -4.30
CA ILE A 14 -12.91 -8.45 -5.65
C ILE A 14 -13.19 -9.92 -5.93
N VAL A 15 -12.86 -10.82 -4.99
CA VAL A 15 -13.12 -12.25 -5.13
C VAL A 15 -14.62 -12.53 -5.29
N VAL A 16 -15.48 -11.93 -4.46
CA VAL A 16 -16.94 -12.06 -4.59
C VAL A 16 -17.41 -11.63 -5.98
N ALA A 17 -17.00 -10.46 -6.44
CA ALA A 17 -17.41 -9.93 -7.74
C ALA A 17 -16.86 -10.73 -8.94
N ALA A 18 -15.68 -11.35 -8.80
CA ALA A 18 -15.08 -12.14 -9.87
C ALA A 18 -15.67 -13.55 -9.97
N THR A 19 -15.93 -14.17 -8.82
CA THR A 19 -16.28 -15.60 -8.71
C THR A 19 -17.78 -15.86 -8.54
N GLY A 20 -18.54 -14.85 -8.09
CA GLY A 20 -19.94 -15.03 -7.70
C GLY A 20 -20.12 -15.78 -6.37
N LEU A 21 -19.03 -16.13 -5.66
CA LEU A 21 -19.14 -16.71 -4.34
C LEU A 21 -19.87 -15.74 -3.39
N PRO A 22 -20.82 -16.21 -2.57
CA PRO A 22 -21.46 -15.38 -1.57
C PRO A 22 -20.44 -14.74 -0.63
N ALA A 23 -20.68 -13.49 -0.22
CA ALA A 23 -19.73 -12.75 0.63
C ALA A 23 -19.42 -13.44 1.96
N ASN A 24 -20.36 -14.21 2.52
CA ASN A 24 -20.14 -15.03 3.73
C ASN A 24 -19.28 -16.30 3.49
N LYS A 25 -18.93 -16.60 2.24
CA LYS A 25 -18.01 -17.67 1.84
C LYS A 25 -16.63 -17.16 1.46
N VAL A 26 -16.40 -15.84 1.51
CA VAL A 26 -15.08 -15.23 1.26
C VAL A 26 -14.57 -14.63 2.57
N ILE A 27 -13.66 -15.33 3.22
CA ILE A 27 -13.17 -15.02 4.57
C ILE A 27 -11.73 -14.50 4.53
N LEU A 28 -11.34 -13.77 5.57
CA LEU A 28 -9.92 -13.52 5.83
C LEU A 28 -9.31 -14.80 6.40
N ALA A 29 -8.09 -15.13 5.96
CA ALA A 29 -7.33 -16.24 6.53
C ALA A 29 -6.95 -15.98 7.99
N ASP A 30 -6.60 -17.04 8.72
CA ASP A 30 -6.02 -16.98 10.08
C ASP A 30 -6.94 -16.36 11.16
N ASN A 31 -8.25 -16.26 10.89
CA ASN A 31 -9.24 -15.75 11.85
C ASN A 31 -9.60 -16.72 13.00
N ASN A 32 -8.95 -17.88 13.11
CA ASN A 32 -9.27 -18.95 14.07
C ASN A 32 -10.75 -19.36 14.12
N THR A 33 -11.49 -19.16 13.02
CA THR A 33 -12.89 -19.56 12.89
C THR A 33 -13.01 -20.92 12.20
N ALA A 34 -14.08 -21.66 12.50
CA ALA A 34 -14.40 -22.88 11.78
C ALA A 34 -14.51 -22.63 10.27
N ALA A 35 -14.04 -23.59 9.46
CA ALA A 35 -14.13 -23.51 8.01
C ALA A 35 -15.60 -23.43 7.57
N PRO A 36 -15.98 -22.49 6.68
CA PRO A 36 -17.34 -22.43 6.14
C PRO A 36 -17.72 -23.75 5.47
N ALA A 37 -18.98 -24.18 5.57
CA ALA A 37 -19.48 -25.35 4.81
C ALA A 37 -19.53 -25.07 3.29
N GLY A 38 -19.44 -26.10 2.44
CA GLY A 38 -19.46 -25.95 0.98
C GLY A 38 -18.24 -25.22 0.41
N SER A 39 -18.31 -24.74 -0.83
CA SER A 39 -17.20 -24.03 -1.47
C SER A 39 -16.97 -22.66 -0.85
N TYR A 40 -15.70 -22.32 -0.60
CA TYR A 40 -15.32 -21.06 0.05
C TYR A 40 -13.92 -20.61 -0.36
N CYS A 41 -13.61 -19.35 -0.06
CA CYS A 41 -12.33 -18.73 -0.33
C CYS A 41 -11.74 -18.11 0.94
N ALA A 42 -10.45 -18.28 1.17
CA ALA A 42 -9.69 -17.57 2.19
C ALA A 42 -8.67 -16.61 1.54
N VAL A 43 -8.66 -15.35 1.98
CA VAL A 43 -7.76 -14.30 1.48
C VAL A 43 -6.78 -13.90 2.57
N ARG A 44 -5.49 -13.86 2.23
CA ARG A 44 -4.41 -13.44 3.13
C ARG A 44 -3.49 -12.45 2.45
N LEU A 45 -3.18 -11.34 3.11
CA LEU A 45 -2.08 -10.47 2.68
C LEU A 45 -0.74 -11.18 2.93
N GLN A 46 0.09 -11.26 1.90
CA GLN A 46 1.50 -11.65 1.98
C GLN A 46 2.35 -10.39 2.17
N ASN A 47 3.58 -10.56 2.66
CA ASN A 47 4.47 -9.46 2.99
C ASN A 47 4.54 -8.41 1.87
N PRO A 48 4.28 -7.12 2.17
CA PRO A 48 4.46 -6.05 1.21
C PRO A 48 5.91 -6.01 0.72
N GLU A 49 6.09 -5.89 -0.60
CA GLU A 49 7.41 -5.78 -1.22
C GLU A 49 7.62 -4.35 -1.75
N GLN A 50 8.84 -3.83 -1.55
CA GLN A 50 9.22 -2.52 -2.08
C GLN A 50 9.27 -2.58 -3.62
N PHE A 51 8.77 -1.53 -4.28
CA PHE A 51 8.74 -1.49 -5.73
C PHE A 51 9.05 -0.08 -6.26
N GLY A 52 9.95 -0.01 -7.24
CA GLY A 52 10.28 1.25 -7.92
C GLY A 52 11.09 2.23 -7.07
N GLN A 53 11.14 3.47 -7.54
CA GLN A 53 11.76 4.60 -6.83
C GLN A 53 10.67 5.52 -6.28
N ALA A 54 10.94 6.15 -5.14
CA ALA A 54 10.02 7.12 -4.57
C ALA A 54 9.97 8.39 -5.45
N LEU A 55 8.77 8.90 -5.67
CA LEU A 55 8.58 10.22 -6.28
C LEU A 55 8.69 11.27 -5.19
N ASN A 56 9.73 12.10 -5.28
CA ASN A 56 9.96 13.21 -4.37
C ASN A 56 9.45 14.50 -5.00
N SER A 57 8.69 15.27 -4.24
CA SER A 57 8.26 16.60 -4.63
C SER A 57 8.36 17.55 -3.44
N GLN A 58 8.57 18.82 -3.73
CA GLN A 58 8.69 19.86 -2.73
C GLN A 58 7.78 21.02 -3.11
N ARG A 59 7.13 21.61 -2.11
CA ARG A 59 6.39 22.85 -2.28
C ARG A 59 6.74 23.84 -1.19
N ASN A 60 6.87 25.10 -1.57
CA ASN A 60 7.05 26.18 -0.61
C ASN A 60 5.74 26.41 0.15
N VAL A 61 5.84 26.63 1.46
CA VAL A 61 4.74 27.08 2.33
C VAL A 61 5.22 28.21 3.23
N PRO A 62 4.35 29.11 3.70
CA PRO A 62 4.75 30.14 4.66
C PRO A 62 5.37 29.51 5.89
N ALA A 63 6.52 30.03 6.36
CA ALA A 63 7.21 29.50 7.52
C ALA A 63 6.35 29.58 8.80
N GLU A 64 6.59 28.65 9.74
CA GLU A 64 5.75 28.49 10.93
C GLU A 64 6.05 29.56 11.98
N ASP A 65 7.31 29.96 12.04
CA ASP A 65 7.91 30.90 12.98
C ASP A 65 7.91 32.35 12.47
N ASP A 66 8.06 32.56 11.15
CA ASP A 66 7.89 33.90 10.54
C ASP A 66 7.26 33.81 9.14
N PRO A 67 5.98 34.19 8.97
CA PRO A 67 5.26 34.12 7.70
C PRO A 67 5.86 34.90 6.53
N GLN A 68 6.85 35.78 6.76
CA GLN A 68 7.58 36.48 5.69
C GLN A 68 8.55 35.56 4.93
N TYR A 69 8.89 34.42 5.51
CA TYR A 69 9.79 33.43 4.92
C TYR A 69 9.05 32.16 4.50
N THR A 70 9.76 31.25 3.82
CA THR A 70 9.17 30.02 3.27
C THR A 70 9.86 28.76 3.78
N ASP A 71 9.04 27.84 4.28
CA ASP A 71 9.38 26.45 4.54
C ASP A 71 9.14 25.57 3.32
N ILE A 72 9.59 24.32 3.43
CA ILE A 72 9.28 23.28 2.47
C ILE A 72 8.35 22.27 3.11
N ILE A 73 7.30 21.87 2.39
CA ILE A 73 6.69 20.56 2.59
C ILE A 73 7.32 19.60 1.59
N ALA A 74 8.11 18.66 2.11
CA ALA A 74 8.71 17.58 1.35
C ALA A 74 7.73 16.41 1.33
N LYS A 75 7.30 16.04 0.12
CA LYS A 75 6.39 14.92 -0.11
C LYS A 75 7.15 13.77 -0.77
N VAL A 76 7.08 12.61 -0.14
CA VAL A 76 7.67 11.37 -0.63
C VAL A 76 6.53 10.37 -0.92
N ALA A 77 6.30 10.07 -2.19
CA ALA A 77 5.35 9.06 -2.62
C ALA A 77 6.10 7.76 -2.96
N THR A 78 5.92 6.75 -2.12
CA THR A 78 6.52 5.42 -2.30
C THR A 78 5.52 4.45 -2.90
N GLN A 79 5.97 3.67 -3.89
CA GLN A 79 5.20 2.58 -4.47
C GLN A 79 5.59 1.26 -3.81
N PHE A 80 4.63 0.35 -3.67
CA PHE A 80 4.87 -1.00 -3.16
C PHE A 80 3.97 -2.00 -3.87
N THR A 81 4.40 -3.25 -3.88
CA THR A 81 3.59 -4.37 -4.37
C THR A 81 3.04 -5.16 -3.19
N LEU A 82 1.74 -5.43 -3.22
CA LEU A 82 1.02 -6.25 -2.24
C LEU A 82 0.67 -7.59 -2.90
N GLY A 83 1.19 -8.69 -2.37
CA GLY A 83 0.75 -10.03 -2.74
C GLY A 83 -0.42 -10.47 -1.87
N PHE A 84 -1.53 -10.93 -2.45
CA PHE A 84 -2.63 -11.54 -1.70
C PHE A 84 -2.75 -13.01 -2.08
N SER A 85 -2.52 -13.91 -1.13
CA SER A 85 -2.79 -15.32 -1.34
C SER A 85 -4.29 -15.58 -1.25
N ILE A 86 -4.84 -16.13 -2.34
CA ILE A 86 -6.25 -16.46 -2.49
C ILE A 86 -6.34 -17.98 -2.59
N ASN A 87 -6.97 -18.60 -1.58
CA ASN A 87 -7.12 -20.05 -1.48
C ASN A 87 -8.59 -20.41 -1.66
N PHE A 88 -8.92 -21.16 -2.70
CA PHE A 88 -10.24 -21.73 -2.93
C PHE A 88 -10.28 -23.18 -2.49
N TYR A 89 -11.38 -23.57 -1.84
CA TYR A 89 -11.56 -24.89 -1.26
C TYR A 89 -12.87 -25.51 -1.74
N ARG A 90 -12.84 -26.84 -1.86
CA ARG A 90 -13.93 -27.71 -2.29
C ARG A 90 -14.38 -27.45 -3.74
N SER A 91 -15.53 -28.00 -4.12
CA SER A 91 -16.01 -28.05 -5.50
C SER A 91 -15.96 -26.70 -6.21
N GLY A 92 -15.38 -26.69 -7.40
CA GLY A 92 -15.29 -25.51 -8.27
C GLY A 92 -14.08 -24.61 -7.96
N ALA A 93 -13.17 -25.02 -7.07
CA ALA A 93 -12.00 -24.23 -6.69
C ALA A 93 -11.16 -23.78 -7.90
N MET A 94 -10.92 -24.68 -8.87
CA MET A 94 -10.20 -24.34 -10.11
C MET A 94 -10.95 -23.31 -10.97
N GLY A 95 -12.27 -23.45 -11.07
CA GLY A 95 -13.12 -22.51 -11.81
C GLY A 95 -13.11 -21.11 -11.18
N TYR A 96 -13.19 -21.04 -9.85
CA TYR A 96 -13.08 -19.78 -9.12
C TYR A 96 -11.70 -19.14 -9.25
N ALA A 97 -10.63 -19.94 -9.19
CA ALA A 97 -9.27 -19.46 -9.43
C ALA A 97 -9.12 -18.88 -10.84
N ALA A 98 -9.62 -19.58 -11.87
CA ALA A 98 -9.60 -19.12 -13.25
C ALA A 98 -10.36 -17.80 -13.45
N ALA A 99 -11.45 -17.59 -12.72
CA ALA A 99 -12.23 -16.36 -12.79
C ALA A 99 -11.46 -15.11 -12.30
N ILE A 100 -10.37 -15.28 -11.53
CA ILE A 100 -9.55 -14.18 -11.03
C ILE A 100 -8.50 -13.72 -12.06
N CYS A 101 -7.93 -14.61 -12.86
CA CYS A 101 -6.74 -14.33 -13.70
C CYS A 101 -6.85 -13.06 -14.55
N GLU A 102 -8.05 -12.75 -15.05
CA GLU A 102 -8.33 -11.59 -15.91
C GLU A 102 -9.49 -10.74 -15.37
N ALA A 103 -9.74 -10.82 -14.06
CA ALA A 103 -10.87 -10.14 -13.42
C ALA A 103 -10.77 -8.61 -13.52
N ASN A 104 -9.56 -8.06 -13.59
CA ASN A 104 -9.30 -6.62 -13.74
C ASN A 104 -9.93 -5.99 -14.99
N LYS A 105 -10.24 -6.80 -16.02
CA LYS A 105 -10.89 -6.30 -17.24
C LYS A 105 -12.36 -5.95 -17.00
N ARG A 106 -13.00 -6.52 -15.97
CA ARG A 106 -14.41 -6.30 -15.63
C ARG A 106 -14.60 -4.98 -14.88
N GLU A 107 -15.60 -4.20 -15.27
CA GLU A 107 -15.84 -2.87 -14.66
C GLU A 107 -16.12 -2.89 -13.15
N PRO A 108 -16.90 -3.85 -12.60
CA PRO A 108 -17.11 -3.92 -11.15
C PRO A 108 -15.79 -4.06 -10.36
N ILE A 109 -14.82 -4.77 -10.91
CA ILE A 109 -13.50 -4.97 -10.29
C ILE A 109 -12.67 -3.69 -10.38
N LYS A 110 -12.69 -3.00 -11.53
CA LYS A 110 -12.03 -1.70 -11.67
C LYS A 110 -12.58 -0.67 -10.68
N ALA A 111 -13.90 -0.63 -10.50
CA ALA A 111 -14.52 0.26 -9.51
C ALA A 111 -14.01 -0.03 -8.08
N LEU A 112 -13.97 -1.30 -7.68
CA LEU A 112 -13.43 -1.70 -6.37
C LEU A 112 -11.95 -1.33 -6.19
N LEU A 113 -11.13 -1.54 -7.22
CA LEU A 113 -9.71 -1.18 -7.23
C LEU A 113 -9.52 0.34 -7.08
N ARG A 114 -10.28 1.16 -7.82
CA ARG A 114 -10.23 2.63 -7.72
C ARG A 114 -10.63 3.11 -6.32
N THR A 115 -11.73 2.58 -5.76
CA THR A 115 -12.17 2.93 -4.40
C THR A 115 -11.13 2.56 -3.34
N ALA A 116 -10.43 1.44 -3.52
CA ALA A 116 -9.36 0.99 -2.63
C ALA A 116 -8.01 1.66 -2.89
N LYS A 117 -7.88 2.50 -3.94
CA LYS A 117 -6.62 3.09 -4.42
C LYS A 117 -5.54 2.03 -4.72
N LEU A 118 -5.93 0.93 -5.33
CA LEU A 118 -5.05 -0.18 -5.70
C LEU A 118 -4.95 -0.30 -7.22
N GLY A 119 -3.73 -0.53 -7.71
CA GLY A 119 -3.47 -0.89 -9.11
C GLY A 119 -3.39 -2.41 -9.28
N TRP A 120 -3.82 -2.95 -10.42
CA TRP A 120 -3.59 -4.37 -10.73
C TRP A 120 -2.19 -4.57 -11.32
N SER A 121 -1.40 -5.48 -10.75
CA SER A 121 -0.08 -5.82 -11.28
C SER A 121 -0.15 -7.10 -12.13
N ARG A 122 -0.37 -8.25 -11.47
CA ARG A 122 -0.40 -9.57 -12.11
C ARG A 122 -1.11 -10.58 -11.23
N VAL A 123 -1.39 -11.76 -11.79
CA VAL A 123 -1.84 -12.94 -11.06
C VAL A 123 -0.82 -14.05 -11.27
N SER A 124 -0.47 -14.79 -10.22
CA SER A 124 0.40 -15.96 -10.34
C SER A 124 -0.30 -17.08 -11.14
N PRO A 125 0.44 -18.08 -11.64
CA PRO A 125 -0.16 -19.33 -12.08
C PRO A 125 -1.06 -19.93 -10.99
N ILE A 126 -2.10 -20.64 -11.42
CA ILE A 126 -3.01 -21.37 -10.52
C ILE A 126 -2.32 -22.64 -10.06
N ASN A 127 -2.13 -22.78 -8.75
CA ASN A 127 -1.66 -24.00 -8.12
C ASN A 127 -2.85 -24.91 -7.83
N ASN A 128 -2.94 -26.04 -8.52
CA ASN A 128 -3.91 -27.09 -8.21
C ASN A 128 -3.35 -27.97 -7.08
N LEU A 129 -3.97 -27.87 -5.90
CA LEU A 129 -3.55 -28.54 -4.67
C LEU A 129 -4.44 -29.74 -4.32
N THR A 130 -5.39 -30.09 -5.18
CA THR A 130 -6.37 -31.18 -4.97
C THR A 130 -5.69 -32.53 -4.66
N GLY A 131 -4.52 -32.80 -5.25
CA GLY A 131 -3.79 -34.06 -5.05
C GLY A 131 -2.73 -34.02 -3.94
N LEU A 132 -2.45 -32.87 -3.34
CA LEU A 132 -1.34 -32.72 -2.37
C LEU A 132 -1.73 -33.17 -0.96
N TYR A 133 -3.02 -33.12 -0.61
CA TYR A 133 -3.56 -33.61 0.67
C TYR A 133 -4.18 -35.01 0.49
N GLN A 134 -3.38 -36.06 0.69
CA GLN A 134 -3.77 -37.46 0.47
C GLN A 134 -4.97 -37.96 1.32
N ALA A 135 -5.41 -37.21 2.33
CA ALA A 135 -6.43 -37.66 3.28
C ALA A 135 -7.86 -37.17 2.98
N ALA A 136 -8.04 -36.19 2.09
CA ALA A 136 -9.35 -35.69 1.71
C ALA A 136 -9.32 -35.33 0.22
N MET A 137 -10.14 -36.00 -0.60
CA MET A 137 -10.36 -35.66 -2.02
C MET A 137 -11.12 -34.34 -2.17
N GLU A 138 -10.66 -33.28 -1.51
CA GLU A 138 -11.22 -31.94 -1.63
C GLU A 138 -10.46 -31.17 -2.70
N GLU A 139 -11.19 -30.67 -3.69
CA GLU A 139 -10.63 -29.78 -4.70
C GLU A 139 -10.06 -28.53 -4.03
N ARG A 140 -8.83 -28.15 -4.39
CA ARG A 140 -8.18 -26.96 -3.83
C ARG A 140 -7.37 -26.27 -4.90
N ALA A 141 -7.53 -24.95 -4.99
CA ALA A 141 -6.78 -24.11 -5.89
C ALA A 141 -6.23 -22.90 -5.13
N GLN A 142 -5.01 -22.51 -5.44
CA GLN A 142 -4.38 -21.35 -4.82
C GLN A 142 -3.71 -20.49 -5.90
N LEU A 143 -3.82 -19.18 -5.75
CA LEU A 143 -3.10 -18.21 -6.56
C LEU A 143 -2.72 -17.01 -5.70
N THR A 144 -1.80 -16.20 -6.19
CA THR A 144 -1.47 -14.91 -5.61
C THR A 144 -1.90 -13.79 -6.56
N LEU A 145 -2.71 -12.86 -6.05
CA LEU A 145 -3.05 -11.62 -6.72
C LEU A 145 -2.06 -10.53 -6.27
N TYR A 146 -1.32 -9.97 -7.22
CA TYR A 146 -0.40 -8.86 -6.95
C TYR A 146 -1.05 -7.54 -7.31
N LEU A 147 -1.11 -6.62 -6.35
CA LEU A 147 -1.63 -5.27 -6.52
C LEU A 147 -0.55 -4.23 -6.22
N TYR A 148 -0.57 -3.11 -6.94
CA TYR A 148 0.22 -1.93 -6.61
C TYR A 148 -0.52 -1.08 -5.58
N GLY A 149 0.22 -0.56 -4.60
CA GLY A 149 -0.25 0.48 -3.69
C GLY A 149 0.72 1.64 -3.66
N GLU A 150 0.24 2.78 -3.15
CA GLU A 150 1.03 3.98 -2.93
C GLU A 150 0.88 4.42 -1.47
N SER A 151 2.00 4.80 -0.86
CA SER A 151 2.04 5.46 0.45
C SER A 151 2.69 6.81 0.28
N ILE A 152 2.04 7.84 0.82
CA ILE A 152 2.50 9.22 0.77
C ILE A 152 2.88 9.62 2.19
N ALA A 153 4.12 10.07 2.37
CA ALA A 153 4.58 10.77 3.55
C ALA A 153 4.81 12.24 3.20
N GLU A 154 4.41 13.14 4.09
CA GLU A 154 4.65 14.57 3.96
C GLU A 154 5.30 15.07 5.26
N ASP A 155 6.46 15.70 5.13
CA ASP A 155 7.20 16.27 6.24
C ASP A 155 7.43 17.75 6.00
N ARG A 156 7.31 18.55 7.06
CA ARG A 156 7.65 19.98 7.03
C ARG A 156 9.12 20.13 7.39
N VAL A 157 9.89 20.74 6.48
CA VAL A 157 11.29 21.08 6.69
C VAL A 157 11.38 22.59 6.89
N GLN A 158 11.75 22.98 8.11
CA GLN A 158 12.05 24.36 8.44
C GLN A 158 13.36 24.76 7.77
N ARG A 159 13.36 25.90 7.06
CA ARG A 159 14.60 26.43 6.48
C ARG A 159 15.27 27.40 7.47
N ILE A 160 16.58 27.52 7.37
CA ILE A 160 17.31 28.58 8.07
C ILE A 160 17.22 29.83 7.19
N TYR A 161 16.45 30.82 7.62
CA TYR A 161 16.30 32.09 6.87
C TYR A 161 17.20 33.21 7.40
N ARG A 162 17.78 33.06 8.59
CA ARG A 162 18.67 34.05 9.19
C ARG A 162 19.75 33.37 10.01
N VAL A 163 20.98 33.86 9.87
CA VAL A 163 22.12 33.44 10.67
C VAL A 163 22.82 34.68 11.20
N GLY A 164 22.86 34.81 12.52
CA GLY A 164 23.65 35.83 13.20
C GLY A 164 25.12 35.39 13.30
N PHE A 165 26.04 36.33 13.11
CA PHE A 165 27.46 36.12 13.39
C PHE A 165 27.99 37.17 14.36
N SER A 166 28.99 36.77 15.15
CA SER A 166 29.77 37.67 15.99
C SER A 166 31.25 37.35 15.83
N ALA A 167 32.06 38.35 15.51
CA ALA A 167 33.51 38.24 15.48
C ALA A 167 34.09 39.16 16.55
N GLN A 168 35.02 38.65 17.35
CA GLN A 168 35.70 39.42 18.39
C GLN A 168 37.19 39.47 18.09
N THR A 169 37.79 40.66 18.19
CA THR A 169 39.24 40.81 18.07
C THR A 169 39.93 40.41 19.38
N GLU A 170 40.95 39.56 19.30
CA GLU A 170 41.73 39.13 20.48
C GLU A 170 42.47 40.29 21.15
N GLN A 171 42.81 41.34 20.37
CA GLN A 171 43.72 42.40 20.79
C GLN A 171 43.02 43.59 21.48
N SER A 172 41.75 43.89 21.13
CA SER A 172 41.00 45.02 21.68
C SER A 172 39.69 44.63 22.36
N GLY A 173 39.27 43.36 22.25
CA GLY A 173 37.97 42.90 22.73
C GLY A 173 36.78 43.49 21.97
N ALA A 174 37.03 44.23 20.88
CA ALA A 174 35.99 44.82 20.06
C ALA A 174 35.18 43.71 19.38
N THR A 175 33.85 43.82 19.44
CA THR A 175 32.93 42.84 18.85
C THR A 175 32.25 43.45 17.63
N ALA A 176 32.35 42.77 16.50
CA ALA A 176 31.53 43.03 15.32
C ALA A 176 30.41 41.99 15.27
N GLN A 177 29.17 42.44 15.10
CA GLN A 177 28.01 41.57 14.95
C GLN A 177 27.26 41.93 13.68
N GLY A 178 26.64 40.94 13.06
CA GLY A 178 25.80 41.14 11.88
C GLY A 178 24.88 39.95 11.66
N GLU A 179 23.94 40.12 10.74
CA GLU A 179 22.98 39.10 10.35
C GLU A 179 23.05 38.89 8.84
N VAL A 180 23.06 37.63 8.42
CA VAL A 180 22.90 37.27 7.02
C VAL A 180 21.49 36.72 6.84
N ASN A 181 20.69 37.45 6.07
CA ASN A 181 19.35 37.04 5.69
C ASN A 181 19.40 36.19 4.42
N GLY A 182 18.67 35.06 4.43
CA GLY A 182 18.40 34.28 3.23
C GLY A 182 17.57 35.11 2.23
N LEU A 183 17.81 34.90 0.93
CA LEU A 183 17.01 35.54 -0.11
C LEU A 183 15.53 35.15 0.07
N SER A 184 14.67 36.15 0.26
CA SER A 184 13.22 35.98 0.18
C SER A 184 12.88 35.52 -1.24
N GLY A 185 12.41 34.29 -1.37
CA GLY A 185 11.86 33.76 -2.62
C GLY A 185 10.42 34.20 -2.84
#